data_AF-A0A7V9THB7-F1
#
_entry.id   AF-A0A7V9THB7-F1
#
_cell.length_a   1.000
_cell.length_b   1.000
_cell.length_c   1.000
_cell.angle_alpha   90.00
_cell.angle_beta   90.00
_cell.angle_gamma   90.00
#
_symmetry.space_group_name_H-M   'P 1'
#
loop_
_entity.id
_entity.type
_entity.pdbx_description
1 polymer ?
#
loop_
_entity_poly.entity_id
_entity_poly.type
_entity_poly.pdbx_seq_one_letter_code
_entity_poly.pdbx_strand_id
1 'polypeptide(L)'
;MPVHREPPPTPRDSALARSSGQRLARYVDAERSLRLHIRHASEEEAIELPAGAVGLLMDILETMATGRGLTLLPENAELTTVQAAAVLNVSRPFLIELL
;
A
#
# COMPACT_ATOMS: atom_id res chain seq x y z
N MET A 1 -12.29 12.83 3.76
CA MET A 1 -11.07 12.36 3.08
C MET A 1 -11.12 10.84 2.98
N PRO A 2 -10.91 10.24 1.80
CA PRO A 2 -10.99 8.79 1.66
C PRO A 2 -9.76 8.13 2.30
N VAL A 3 -10.01 7.26 3.27
CA VAL A 3 -9.01 6.32 3.77
C VAL A 3 -9.05 5.12 2.82
N HIS A 4 -7.95 4.84 2.14
CA HIS A 4 -7.87 3.66 1.28
C HIS A 4 -7.56 2.45 2.16
N ARG A 5 -8.56 1.56 2.32
CA ARG A 5 -8.43 0.31 3.05
C ARG A 5 -8.50 -0.85 2.08
N GLU A 6 -7.45 -1.65 2.07
CA GLU A 6 -7.43 -2.92 1.36
C GLU A 6 -7.59 -4.05 2.40
N PRO A 7 -8.62 -4.90 2.28
CA PRO A 7 -8.79 -6.04 3.18
C PRO A 7 -7.62 -7.05 3.02
N PRO A 8 -7.48 -8.02 3.94
CA PRO A 8 -6.52 -9.10 3.76
C PRO A 8 -6.67 -9.78 2.39
N PRO A 9 -5.58 -9.94 1.64
CA PRO A 9 -5.63 -10.53 0.30
C PRO A 9 -6.02 -12.01 0.34
N THR A 10 -6.56 -12.50 -0.77
CA THR A 10 -6.78 -13.94 -0.94
C THR A 10 -5.44 -14.68 -0.96
N PRO A 11 -5.40 -16.00 -0.67
CA PRO A 11 -4.15 -16.77 -0.77
C PRO A 11 -3.49 -16.68 -2.15
N ARG A 12 -4.30 -16.57 -3.21
CA ARG A 12 -3.82 -16.38 -4.58
C ARG A 12 -3.13 -15.03 -4.74
N ASP A 13 -3.74 -13.96 -4.24
CA ASP A 13 -3.19 -12.60 -4.34
C ASP A 13 -1.95 -12.44 -3.46
N SER A 14 -1.91 -13.05 -2.28
CA SER A 14 -0.70 -13.11 -1.43
C SER A 14 0.47 -13.79 -2.14
N ALA A 15 0.21 -14.89 -2.86
CA ALA A 15 1.23 -15.57 -3.64
C ALA A 15 1.69 -14.72 -4.85
N LEU A 16 0.75 -14.06 -5.52
CA LEU A 16 1.06 -13.12 -6.61
C LEU A 16 1.90 -11.94 -6.10
N ALA A 17 1.54 -11.35 -4.96
CA ALA A 17 2.25 -10.25 -4.34
C ALA A 17 3.69 -10.66 -3.98
N ARG A 18 3.89 -11.84 -3.39
CA ARG A 18 5.22 -12.39 -3.08
C ARG A 18 6.08 -12.51 -4.34
N SER A 19 5.56 -13.16 -5.38
CA SER A 19 6.33 -13.39 -6.61
C SER A 19 6.60 -12.09 -7.38
N SER A 20 5.64 -11.16 -7.40
CA SER A 20 5.78 -9.84 -8.02
C SER A 20 6.81 -8.98 -7.29
N GLY A 21 6.73 -8.90 -5.96
CA GLY A 21 7.68 -8.15 -5.14
C GLY A 21 9.11 -8.65 -5.32
N GLN A 22 9.32 -9.98 -5.31
CA GLN A 22 10.65 -10.57 -5.56
C GLN A 22 11.23 -10.23 -6.94
N ARG A 23 10.38 -10.14 -7.97
CA ARG A 23 10.81 -9.75 -9.32
C ARG A 23 11.11 -8.26 -9.39
N LEU A 24 10.26 -7.42 -8.79
CA LEU A 24 10.38 -5.98 -8.83
C LEU A 24 11.58 -5.49 -8.03
N ALA A 25 11.88 -6.10 -6.88
CA ALA A 25 13.01 -5.75 -6.00
C ALA A 25 14.38 -5.70 -6.72
N ARG A 26 14.55 -6.42 -7.83
CA ARG A 26 15.79 -6.41 -8.63
C ARG A 26 16.03 -5.10 -9.38
N TYR A 27 14.98 -4.30 -9.54
CA TYR A 27 14.97 -3.07 -10.34
C TYR A 27 14.70 -1.83 -9.49
N VAL A 28 14.36 -2.00 -8.21
CA VAL A 28 14.07 -0.88 -7.31
C VAL A 28 15.37 -0.31 -6.76
N ASP A 29 15.52 1.00 -6.91
CA ASP A 29 16.52 1.81 -6.25
C ASP A 29 15.77 2.92 -5.50
N ALA A 30 16.03 3.06 -4.20
CA ALA A 30 15.26 3.92 -3.30
C ALA A 30 15.30 5.41 -3.69
N GLU A 31 16.29 5.82 -4.49
CA GLU A 31 16.50 7.21 -4.89
C GLU A 31 16.13 7.50 -6.36
N ARG A 32 15.66 6.50 -7.13
CA ARG A 32 15.44 6.65 -8.57
C ARG A 32 14.01 6.34 -9.00
N SER A 33 13.54 7.04 -10.03
CA SER A 33 12.29 6.71 -10.70
C SER A 33 12.39 5.36 -11.41
N LEU A 34 11.28 4.64 -11.49
CA LEU A 34 11.19 3.35 -12.17
C LEU A 34 10.28 3.49 -13.40
N ARG A 35 10.78 3.12 -14.57
CA ARG A 35 9.98 3.07 -15.80
C ARG A 35 9.41 1.67 -16.01
N LEU A 36 8.09 1.53 -15.93
CA LEU A 36 7.36 0.30 -16.19
C LEU A 36 6.76 0.33 -17.59
N HIS A 37 6.85 -0.78 -18.32
CA HIS A 37 6.12 -0.96 -19.57
C HIS A 37 4.84 -1.74 -19.28
N ILE A 38 3.69 -1.13 -19.56
CA ILE A 38 2.38 -1.76 -19.43
C ILE A 38 1.95 -2.21 -20.82
N ARG A 39 1.55 -3.48 -20.92
CA ARG A 39 0.98 -4.05 -22.13
C ARG A 39 -0.51 -4.25 -21.94
N HIS A 40 -1.32 -3.58 -22.73
CA HIS A 40 -2.77 -3.69 -22.72
C HIS A 40 -3.29 -3.92 -24.14
N ALA A 41 -3.78 -5.13 -24.41
CA ALA A 41 -4.15 -5.59 -25.75
C ALA A 41 -3.00 -5.39 -26.77
N SER A 42 -3.19 -4.52 -27.77
CA SER A 42 -2.18 -4.18 -28.78
C SER A 42 -1.33 -2.96 -28.42
N GLU A 43 -1.59 -2.32 -27.28
CA GLU A 43 -0.89 -1.11 -26.86
C GLU A 43 0.20 -1.45 -25.84
N GLU A 44 1.35 -0.78 -26.00
CA GLU A 44 2.45 -0.81 -25.05
C GLU A 44 2.81 0.62 -24.69
N GLU A 45 2.73 0.95 -23.40
CA GLU A 45 3.00 2.28 -22.89
C GLU A 45 4.04 2.20 -21.77
N ALA A 46 5.00 3.13 -21.78
CA ALA A 46 5.97 3.30 -20.71
C ALA A 46 5.47 4.35 -19.71
N ILE A 47 5.29 3.94 -18.45
CA ILE A 47 4.90 4.80 -17.34
C ILE A 47 6.08 4.98 -16.40
N GLU A 48 6.37 6.23 -16.03
CA GLU A 48 7.41 6.56 -15.06
C GLU A 48 6.79 6.73 -13.66
N LEU A 49 7.28 5.94 -12.70
CA LEU A 49 6.88 6.00 -11.31
C LEU A 49 7.91 6.73 -10.47
N PRO A 50 7.51 7.68 -9.60
CA PRO A 50 8.40 8.31 -8.63
C PRO A 50 8.98 7.30 -7.66
N ALA A 51 10.20 7.53 -7.18
CA ALA A 51 10.88 6.64 -6.22
C ALA A 51 10.02 6.35 -4.97
N GLY A 52 9.36 7.37 -4.41
CA GLY A 52 8.46 7.19 -3.27
C GLY A 52 7.25 6.28 -3.55
N ALA A 53 6.68 6.36 -4.76
CA ALA A 53 5.58 5.48 -5.17
C ALA A 53 6.05 4.03 -5.36
N VAL A 54 7.28 3.84 -5.87
CA VAL A 54 7.91 2.52 -6.00
C VAL A 54 8.16 1.91 -4.62
N GLY A 55 8.68 2.70 -3.67
CA GLY A 55 8.85 2.28 -2.28
C GLY A 55 7.53 1.82 -1.66
N LEU A 56 6.47 2.64 -1.76
CA LEU A 56 5.14 2.27 -1.26
C LEU A 56 4.60 1.00 -1.91
N LEU A 57 4.78 0.82 -3.23
CA LEU A 57 4.36 -0.39 -3.92
C LEU A 57 5.09 -1.63 -3.36
N MET A 58 6.38 -1.53 -3.06
CA MET A 58 7.15 -2.62 -2.45
C MET A 58 6.61 -2.98 -1.06
N ASP A 59 6.36 -1.99 -0.20
CA ASP A 59 5.80 -2.19 1.15
C ASP A 59 4.40 -2.83 1.09
N ILE A 60 3.58 -2.40 0.13
CA ILE A 60 2.25 -2.97 -0.14
C ILE A 60 2.38 -4.45 -0.53
N LEU A 61 3.24 -4.77 -1.49
CA LEU A 61 3.43 -6.15 -1.97
C LEU A 61 3.98 -7.07 -0.86
N GLU A 62 4.86 -6.57 -0.02
CA GLU A 62 5.37 -7.32 1.14
C GLU A 62 4.25 -7.58 2.16
N THR A 63 3.48 -6.55 2.52
CA THR A 63 2.35 -6.68 3.45
C THR A 63 1.33 -7.68 2.93
N MET A 64 0.95 -7.57 1.65
CA MET A 64 0.03 -8.49 1.00
C MET A 64 0.58 -9.92 0.97
N ALA A 65 1.89 -10.11 0.73
CA ALA A 65 2.50 -11.43 0.75
C ALA A 65 2.37 -12.14 2.11
N THR A 66 2.29 -11.39 3.20
CA THR A 66 2.04 -11.92 4.55
C THR A 66 0.57 -12.22 4.85
N GLY A 67 -0.33 -11.98 3.90
CA GLY A 67 -1.78 -12.18 4.08
C GLY A 67 -2.44 -11.12 4.95
N ARG A 68 -1.82 -9.94 5.09
CA ARG A 68 -2.34 -8.84 5.89
C ARG A 68 -3.01 -7.79 5.00
N GLY A 69 -4.12 -7.25 5.49
CA GLY A 69 -4.71 -6.03 4.92
C GLY A 69 -3.88 -4.81 5.29
N LEU A 70 -4.13 -3.69 4.63
CA LEU A 70 -3.40 -2.45 4.86
C LEU A 70 -4.31 -1.23 4.75
N THR A 71 -3.87 -0.14 5.35
CA THR A 71 -4.53 1.15 5.28
C THR A 71 -3.51 2.21 4.88
N LEU A 72 -3.77 2.94 3.80
CA LEU A 72 -2.95 4.07 3.38
C LEU A 72 -3.57 5.38 3.91
N LEU A 73 -2.76 6.14 4.65
CA LEU A 73 -3.12 7.43 5.20
C LEU A 73 -2.16 8.49 4.64
N PRO A 74 -2.67 9.58 4.06
CA PRO A 74 -1.85 10.75 3.73
C PRO A 74 -1.17 11.32 4.99
N GLU A 75 0.02 11.89 4.84
CA GLU A 75 0.80 12.45 5.95
C GLU A 75 0.03 13.51 6.76
N ASN A 76 -0.68 14.41 6.06
CA ASN A 76 -1.48 15.47 6.68
C ASN A 76 -2.95 15.07 6.85
N ALA A 77 -3.24 13.77 6.97
CA ALA A 77 -4.61 13.31 7.17
C ALA A 77 -5.10 13.67 8.58
N GLU A 78 -6.07 14.57 8.65
CA GLU A 78 -6.87 14.74 9.85
C GLU A 78 -7.78 13.53 10.05
N LEU A 79 -7.62 12.87 11.20
CA LEU A 79 -8.47 11.76 11.59
C LEU A 79 -9.52 12.24 12.57
N THR A 80 -10.78 11.92 12.29
CA THR A 80 -11.81 12.02 13.31
C THR A 80 -11.51 11.05 14.45
N THR A 81 -11.97 11.35 15.67
CA THR A 81 -11.81 10.44 16.83
C THR A 81 -12.37 9.04 16.56
N VAL A 82 -13.38 8.91 15.70
CA VAL A 82 -13.90 7.62 15.25
C VAL A 82 -12.86 6.87 14.39
N GLN A 83 -12.26 7.54 13.41
CA GLN A 83 -11.27 6.93 12.52
C GLN A 83 -9.98 6.58 13.25
N ALA A 84 -9.49 7.47 14.11
CA ALA A 84 -8.30 7.21 14.92
C ALA A 84 -8.51 6.01 15.86
N ALA A 85 -9.68 5.92 16.52
CA ALA A 85 -10.00 4.78 17.36
C ALA A 85 -10.06 3.46 16.56
N ALA A 86 -10.59 3.50 15.33
CA ALA A 86 -10.60 2.34 14.45
C ALA A 86 -9.20 1.91 13.99
N VAL A 87 -8.28 2.86 13.72
CA VAL A 87 -6.87 2.56 13.38
C VAL A 87 -6.15 1.92 14.56
N LEU A 88 -6.38 2.42 15.77
CA LEU A 88 -5.78 1.93 17.01
C LEU A 88 -6.48 0.67 17.56
N ASN A 89 -7.55 0.20 16.91
CA ASN A 89 -8.38 -0.92 17.35
C ASN A 89 -8.90 -0.76 18.80
N VAL A 90 -9.33 0.45 19.16
CA VAL A 90 -9.92 0.79 20.45
C VAL A 90 -11.31 1.40 20.28
N SER A 91 -12.05 1.54 21.38
CA SER A 91 -13.31 2.27 21.37
C SER A 91 -13.06 3.79 21.27
N ARG A 92 -13.97 4.52 20.62
CA ARG A 92 -13.91 5.99 20.60
C ARG A 92 -13.89 6.61 22.00
N PRO A 93 -14.74 6.18 22.96
CA PRO A 93 -14.68 6.70 24.33
C PRO A 93 -13.30 6.52 24.97
N PHE A 94 -12.69 5.33 24.83
CA PHE A 94 -11.36 5.06 25.37
C PHE A 94 -10.28 5.97 24.78
N LEU A 95 -10.30 6.19 23.46
CA LEU A 95 -9.35 7.11 22.83
C LEU A 95 -9.53 8.55 23.31
N ILE A 96 -10.77 9.00 23.52
CA ILE A 96 -11.04 10.36 24.02
C ILE A 96 -10.49 10.55 25.44
N GLU A 97 -10.54 9.52 26.29
CA GLU A 97 -9.96 9.59 27.65
C GLU A 97 -8.43 9.68 27.68
N LEU A 98 -7.75 9.38 26.56
CA LEU A 98 -6.28 9.41 26.45
C LEU A 98 -5.70 10.71 25.87
N LEU A 99 -6.54 11.66 25.42
CA LEU A 99 -6.14 12.93 24.79
C LEU A 99 -6.36 14.11 25.75
#